data_AF-A0A327H778-F1
#
_entry.id   AF-A0A327H778-F1
#
_cell.length_a   1.000
_cell.length_b   1.000
_cell.length_c   1.000
_cell.angle_alpha   90.00
_cell.angle_beta   90.00
_cell.angle_gamma   90.00
#
_symmetry.space_group_name_H-M   'P 1'
#
loop_
_entity.id
_entity.type
_entity.pdbx_description
1 polymer ?
#
loop_
_entity_poly.entity_id
_entity_poly.type
_entity_poly.pdbx_seq_one_letter_code
_entity_poly.pdbx_strand_id
1 'polypeptide(L)'
;MGAKVSKAKRPKRRWIGIAIPATITTRDDLELFLKSSPLSPYNIKIYDFHDGETDVAVSVCKTHGLFGELGIAIVCVLLVEYGSIREYFDSELNGSLTSLSSSGKIRLVRERLGLPKPLRR
;
A
#
# COMPACT_ATOMS: atom_id res chain seq x y z
N MET A 1 0.79 30.57 3.39
CA MET A 1 0.42 29.69 2.25
C MET A 1 1.63 29.55 1.34
N GLY A 2 2.26 28.37 1.29
CA GLY A 2 3.39 28.14 0.37
C GLY A 2 2.91 28.04 -1.08
N ALA A 3 3.61 28.71 -2.00
CA ALA A 3 3.28 28.65 -3.43
C ALA A 3 3.22 27.18 -3.90
N LYS A 4 2.14 26.81 -4.62
CA LYS A 4 2.00 25.47 -5.18
C LYS A 4 3.17 25.21 -6.12
N VAL A 5 4.05 24.30 -5.72
CA VAL A 5 5.20 23.85 -6.51
C VAL A 5 4.73 23.43 -7.91
N SER A 6 5.44 23.87 -8.95
CA SER A 6 5.13 23.54 -10.34
C SER A 6 5.17 22.03 -10.58
N LYS A 7 4.42 21.53 -11.58
CA LYS A 7 4.31 20.09 -11.87
C LYS A 7 5.69 19.44 -12.05
N ALA A 8 6.63 20.14 -12.68
CA ALA A 8 8.00 19.66 -12.91
C ALA A 8 8.82 19.53 -11.62
N LYS A 9 8.60 20.40 -10.63
CA LYS A 9 9.35 20.44 -9.38
C LYS A 9 8.78 19.50 -8.30
N ARG A 10 7.59 18.91 -8.50
CA ARG A 10 7.00 17.99 -7.53
C ARG A 10 7.73 16.64 -7.55
N PRO A 11 7.94 16.01 -6.38
CA PRO A 11 8.54 14.69 -6.31
C PRO A 11 7.66 13.67 -7.03
N LYS A 12 8.29 12.83 -7.87
CA LYS A 12 7.62 11.72 -8.55
C LYS A 12 7.36 10.60 -7.54
N ARG A 13 6.17 10.01 -7.61
CA ARG A 13 5.67 9.02 -6.65
C ARG A 13 5.16 7.77 -7.34
N ARG A 14 5.07 6.67 -6.60
CA ARG A 14 4.38 5.44 -6.97
C ARG A 14 3.43 5.02 -5.87
N TRP A 15 2.33 4.40 -6.28
CA TRP A 15 1.32 3.81 -5.44
C TRP A 15 1.43 2.31 -5.59
N ILE A 16 1.45 1.61 -4.46
CA ILE A 16 1.59 0.17 -4.38
C ILE A 16 0.42 -0.36 -3.55
N GLY A 17 -0.34 -1.27 -4.12
CA GLY A 17 -1.33 -2.07 -3.41
C GLY A 17 -0.65 -3.29 -2.83
N ILE A 18 -0.80 -3.50 -1.53
CA ILE A 18 -0.16 -4.59 -0.79
C ILE A 18 -1.21 -5.44 -0.08
N ALA A 19 -0.94 -6.74 0.00
CA ALA A 19 -1.56 -7.62 0.99
C ALA A 19 -0.79 -7.48 2.31
N ILE A 20 -1.53 -7.45 3.42
CA ILE A 20 -1.00 -7.39 4.77
C ILE A 20 -1.43 -8.64 5.55
N PRO A 21 -0.60 -9.17 6.45
CA PRO A 21 -0.96 -10.32 7.28
C PRO A 21 -2.11 -9.99 8.24
N ALA A 22 -2.85 -11.03 8.66
CA ALA A 22 -3.94 -10.93 9.64
C ALA A 22 -3.53 -10.30 10.99
N THR A 23 -2.24 -10.34 11.32
CA THR A 23 -1.69 -9.75 12.55
C THR A 23 -1.79 -8.23 12.57
N ILE A 24 -1.95 -7.59 11.41
CA ILE A 24 -2.10 -6.13 11.28
C ILE A 24 -3.59 -5.83 11.13
N THR A 25 -4.23 -5.50 12.24
CA THR A 25 -5.67 -5.21 12.29
C THR A 25 -5.97 -3.71 12.20
N THR A 26 -5.01 -2.84 12.54
CA THR A 26 -5.19 -1.40 12.44
C THR A 26 -4.18 -0.73 11.51
N ARG A 27 -4.55 0.47 11.04
CA ARG A 27 -3.67 1.33 10.26
C ARG A 27 -2.41 1.72 11.04
N ASP A 28 -2.53 1.90 12.35
CA ASP A 28 -1.41 2.29 13.21
C ASP A 28 -0.44 1.13 13.40
N ASP A 29 -0.93 -0.11 13.46
CA ASP A 29 -0.09 -1.32 13.47
C ASP A 29 0.71 -1.42 12.18
N LEU A 30 0.10 -1.13 11.03
CA LEU A 30 0.80 -1.10 9.75
C LEU A 30 1.90 -0.02 9.74
N GLU A 31 1.61 1.16 10.29
CA GLU A 31 2.60 2.24 10.39
C GLU A 31 3.77 1.86 11.32
N LEU A 32 3.47 1.20 12.44
CA LEU A 32 4.47 0.69 13.37
C LEU A 32 5.32 -0.40 12.73
N PHE A 33 4.71 -1.34 12.01
CA PHE A 33 5.41 -2.38 11.25
C PHE A 33 6.37 -1.78 10.22
N LEU A 34 5.91 -0.81 9.43
CA LEU A 34 6.77 -0.15 8.44
C LEU A 34 7.97 0.56 9.11
N LYS A 35 7.76 1.16 10.28
CA LYS A 35 8.82 1.84 11.06
C LYS A 35 9.79 0.89 11.77
N SER A 36 9.35 -0.31 12.13
CA SER A 36 10.23 -1.33 12.76
C SER A 36 10.97 -2.19 11.73
N SER A 37 10.51 -2.18 10.47
CA SER A 37 11.14 -2.90 9.36
C SER A 37 12.34 -2.15 8.75
N PRO A 38 13.13 -2.80 7.87
CA PRO A 38 14.13 -2.14 7.03
C PRO A 38 13.59 -1.01 6.14
N LEU A 39 12.27 -0.83 6.08
CA LEU A 39 11.63 0.28 5.37
C LEU A 39 11.57 1.59 6.16
N SER A 40 11.99 1.60 7.43
CA SER A 40 12.01 2.79 8.29
C SER A 40 12.68 4.05 7.71
N PRO A 41 13.75 4.00 6.88
CA PRO A 41 14.31 5.21 6.28
C PRO A 41 13.44 5.79 5.14
N TYR A 42 12.50 5.04 4.58
CA TYR A 42 11.68 5.49 3.45
C TYR A 42 10.45 6.25 3.90
N ASN A 43 10.06 7.27 3.12
CA ASN A 43 8.85 8.05 3.38
C ASN A 43 7.60 7.38 2.78
N ILE A 44 7.13 6.34 3.45
CA ILE A 44 5.95 5.56 3.03
C ILE A 44 4.69 6.15 3.66
N LYS A 45 3.70 6.50 2.82
CA LYS A 45 2.40 7.02 3.28
C LYS A 45 1.27 6.06 2.98
N ILE A 46 0.50 5.68 3.99
CA ILE A 46 -0.69 4.84 3.84
C ILE A 46 -1.86 5.69 3.35
N TYR A 47 -2.58 5.23 2.33
CA TYR A 47 -3.75 5.92 1.74
C TYR A 47 -5.04 5.16 1.98
N ASP A 48 -5.02 3.85 1.77
CA ASP A 48 -6.15 2.95 2.02
C ASP A 48 -5.66 1.84 2.95
N PHE A 49 -6.55 1.38 3.84
CA PHE A 49 -6.31 0.31 4.78
C PHE A 49 -7.62 -0.44 5.01
N HIS A 50 -7.57 -1.75 4.87
CA HIS A 50 -8.65 -2.69 5.06
C HIS A 50 -8.05 -3.90 5.77
N ASP A 51 -8.44 -4.16 7.00
CA ASP A 51 -8.05 -5.35 7.73
C ASP A 51 -8.71 -6.61 7.14
N GLY A 52 -8.19 -7.78 7.51
CA GLY A 52 -8.58 -9.06 6.92
C GLY A 52 -10.05 -9.43 7.11
N GLU A 53 -10.72 -8.85 8.11
CA GLU A 53 -12.13 -9.11 8.41
C GLU A 53 -13.09 -8.30 7.52
N THR A 54 -12.60 -7.27 6.83
CA THR A 54 -13.46 -6.42 6.00
C THR A 54 -13.89 -7.12 4.71
N ASP A 55 -15.16 -6.93 4.33
CA ASP A 55 -15.71 -7.42 3.05
C ASP A 55 -14.85 -7.01 1.84
N VAL A 56 -14.26 -5.81 1.91
CA VAL A 56 -13.35 -5.29 0.88
C VAL A 56 -12.11 -6.17 0.78
N ALA A 57 -11.41 -6.45 1.88
CA ALA A 57 -10.23 -7.30 1.87
C ALA A 57 -10.56 -8.72 1.39
N VAL A 58 -11.64 -9.31 1.91
CA VAL A 58 -12.12 -10.64 1.48
C VAL A 58 -12.39 -10.69 -0.02
N SER A 59 -13.02 -9.65 -0.59
CA SER A 59 -13.30 -9.59 -2.03
C SER A 59 -12.03 -9.49 -2.89
N VAL A 60 -11.05 -8.71 -2.43
CA VAL A 60 -9.76 -8.55 -3.12
C VAL A 60 -9.00 -9.87 -3.08
N CYS A 61 -8.91 -10.52 -1.92
CA CYS A 61 -8.22 -11.80 -1.76
C CYS A 61 -8.81 -12.88 -2.67
N LYS A 62 -10.15 -12.99 -2.74
CA LYS A 62 -10.83 -13.90 -3.68
C LYS A 62 -10.50 -13.59 -5.13
N THR A 63 -10.47 -12.31 -5.51
CA THR A 63 -10.19 -11.88 -6.89
C THR A 63 -8.74 -12.15 -7.30
N HIS A 64 -7.80 -12.03 -6.36
CA HIS A 64 -6.37 -12.23 -6.60
C HIS A 64 -5.89 -13.65 -6.29
N GLY A 65 -6.79 -14.57 -5.96
CA GLY A 65 -6.44 -15.96 -5.64
C GLY A 65 -5.56 -16.11 -4.39
N LEU A 66 -5.67 -15.17 -3.46
CA LEU A 66 -4.95 -15.19 -2.20
C LEU A 66 -5.72 -16.02 -1.18
N PHE A 67 -5.00 -16.84 -0.41
CA PHE A 67 -5.56 -17.71 0.62
C PHE A 67 -5.27 -17.13 2.01
N GLY A 68 -6.28 -17.18 2.89
CA GLY A 68 -6.18 -16.72 4.27
C GLY A 68 -6.81 -15.34 4.51
N GLU A 69 -6.81 -14.94 5.78
CA GLU A 69 -7.33 -13.65 6.26
C GLU A 69 -6.28 -12.55 6.06
N LEU A 70 -6.09 -12.14 4.81
CA LEU A 70 -5.17 -11.05 4.49
C LEU A 70 -5.92 -9.73 4.39
N GLY A 71 -5.38 -8.70 5.01
CA GLY A 71 -5.83 -7.33 4.79
C GLY A 71 -5.27 -6.77 3.49
N ILE A 72 -5.75 -5.59 3.11
CA ILE A 72 -5.33 -4.86 1.91
C ILE A 72 -5.00 -3.41 2.28
N ALA A 73 -3.87 -2.92 1.80
CA ALA A 73 -3.51 -1.50 1.94
C ALA A 73 -3.00 -0.92 0.62
N ILE A 74 -3.09 0.41 0.50
CA ILE A 74 -2.39 1.15 -0.55
C ILE A 74 -1.40 2.10 0.12
N VAL A 75 -0.13 1.97 -0.28
CA VAL A 75 0.95 2.86 0.15
C VAL A 75 1.46 3.73 -1.00
N CYS A 76 1.93 4.93 -0.67
CA CYS A 76 2.55 5.87 -1.57
C CYS A 76 4.02 6.04 -1.19
N VAL A 77 4.90 5.92 -2.17
CA VAL A 77 6.36 5.99 -2.01
C VAL A 77 6.96 6.95 -3.04
N LEU A 78 8.22 7.36 -2.85
CA LEU A 78 8.93 8.09 -3.90
C LEU A 78 9.29 7.14 -5.04
N LEU A 79 9.22 7.63 -6.29
CA LEU A 79 9.57 6.81 -7.46
C LEU A 79 11.02 6.32 -7.41
N VAL A 80 11.92 7.11 -6.83
CA VAL A 80 13.34 6.74 -6.69
C VAL A 80 13.56 5.60 -5.70
N GLU A 81 12.66 5.42 -4.73
CA GLU A 81 12.73 4.37 -3.69
C GLU A 81 11.90 3.13 -4.07
N TYR A 82 11.07 3.24 -5.12
CA TYR A 82 10.11 2.21 -5.51
C TYR A 82 10.75 0.84 -5.74
N GLY A 83 11.95 0.78 -6.36
CA GLY A 83 12.66 -0.47 -6.61
C GLY A 83 12.94 -1.23 -5.31
N SER A 84 13.67 -0.59 -4.39
CA SER A 84 14.04 -1.18 -3.10
C SER A 84 12.83 -1.56 -2.24
N ILE A 85 11.80 -0.72 -2.21
CA ILE A 85 10.58 -1.01 -1.43
C ILE A 85 9.83 -2.20 -2.04
N ARG A 86 9.76 -2.28 -3.37
CA ARG A 86 9.12 -3.41 -4.05
C ARG A 86 9.89 -4.70 -3.83
N GLU A 87 11.22 -4.68 -3.94
CA GLU A 87 12.07 -5.84 -3.66
C GLU A 87 11.85 -6.35 -2.24
N TYR A 88 11.72 -5.45 -1.26
CA TYR A 88 11.36 -5.83 0.09
C TYR A 88 9.97 -6.49 0.17
N PHE A 89 8.95 -5.94 -0.47
CA PHE A 89 7.59 -6.55 -0.52
C PHE A 89 7.53 -7.88 -1.29
N ASP A 90 8.47 -8.15 -2.17
CA ASP A 90 8.56 -9.41 -2.91
C ASP A 90 9.50 -10.42 -2.21
N SER A 91 10.13 -10.05 -1.09
CA SER A 91 11.07 -10.91 -0.35
C SER A 91 10.38 -11.75 0.74
N GLU A 92 10.78 -13.01 0.90
CA GLU A 92 10.23 -13.95 1.91
C GLU A 92 10.48 -13.53 3.37
N LEU A 93 11.37 -12.55 3.62
CA LEU A 93 11.79 -12.12 4.96
C LEU A 93 11.00 -10.93 5.51
N ASN A 94 9.97 -10.49 4.79
CA ASN A 94 9.31 -9.20 4.99
C ASN A 94 8.08 -9.23 5.91
N GLY A 95 7.91 -10.29 6.70
CA GLY A 95 6.75 -10.45 7.57
C GLY A 95 5.42 -10.65 6.83
N SER A 96 5.45 -11.22 5.62
CA SER A 96 4.27 -11.54 4.77
C SER A 96 3.56 -10.33 4.15
N LEU A 97 4.23 -9.19 4.00
CA LEU A 97 3.74 -8.16 3.09
C LEU A 97 3.90 -8.65 1.64
N THR A 98 2.92 -8.42 0.78
CA THR A 98 3.06 -8.83 -0.63
C THR A 98 2.56 -7.75 -1.57
N SER A 99 3.34 -7.40 -2.58
CA SER A 99 2.95 -6.44 -3.61
C SER A 99 1.95 -7.07 -4.58
N LEU A 100 0.74 -6.50 -4.67
CA LEU A 100 -0.32 -6.97 -5.57
C LEU A 100 -0.38 -6.15 -6.86
N SER A 101 -0.20 -4.83 -6.76
CA SER A 101 -0.36 -3.93 -7.89
C SER A 101 0.42 -2.64 -7.68
N SER A 102 0.88 -2.00 -8.76
CA SER A 102 1.50 -0.67 -8.64
C SER A 102 1.22 0.23 -9.84
N SER A 103 1.16 1.53 -9.61
CA SER A 103 0.91 2.54 -10.65
C SER A 103 1.37 3.94 -10.24
N GLY A 104 1.42 4.86 -11.20
CA GLY A 104 1.66 6.29 -10.95
C GLY A 104 0.38 7.06 -10.57
N LYS A 105 -0.76 6.36 -10.49
CA LYS A 105 -2.07 6.92 -10.17
C LYS A 105 -2.77 5.99 -9.20
N ILE A 106 -3.13 6.49 -8.01
CA ILE A 106 -3.89 5.73 -7.00
C ILE A 106 -5.18 5.12 -7.57
N ARG A 107 -5.86 5.86 -8.46
CA ARG A 107 -7.08 5.40 -9.12
C ARG A 107 -6.90 4.05 -9.82
N LEU A 108 -5.77 3.85 -10.51
CA LEU A 108 -5.49 2.62 -11.24
C LEU A 108 -5.14 1.45 -10.32
N VAL A 109 -4.52 1.74 -9.16
CA VAL A 109 -4.26 0.69 -8.15
C VAL A 109 -5.58 0.22 -7.56
N ARG A 110 -6.44 1.15 -7.14
CA ARG A 110 -7.80 0.82 -6.64
C ARG A 110 -8.62 0.03 -7.63
N GLU A 111 -8.64 0.44 -8.89
CA GLU A 111 -9.38 -0.23 -9.97
C GLU A 111 -8.93 -1.70 -10.15
N ARG A 112 -7.62 -1.96 -10.15
CA ARG A 112 -7.08 -3.33 -10.27
C ARG A 112 -7.28 -4.17 -9.01
N LEU A 113 -7.35 -3.54 -7.85
CA LEU A 113 -7.69 -4.22 -6.60
C LEU A 113 -9.21 -4.40 -6.43
N GLY A 114 -10.05 -3.81 -7.29
CA GLY A 114 -11.50 -3.83 -7.10
C GLY A 114 -11.99 -3.00 -5.92
N LEU A 115 -11.18 -2.06 -5.42
CA LEU A 115 -11.55 -1.24 -4.26
C LEU A 115 -12.66 -0.25 -4.59
N PRO A 116 -13.60 0.00 -3.65
CA PRO A 116 -14.64 0.99 -3.85
C PRO A 116 -14.05 2.40 -4.02
N LYS A 117 -14.82 3.29 -4.66
CA LYS A 117 -14.42 4.70 -4.74
C LYS A 117 -14.36 5.26 -3.31
N PRO A 118 -13.29 5.98 -2.92
CA PRO A 118 -13.22 6.58 -1.61
C PRO A 118 -14.39 7.56 -1.43
N LEU A 119 -14.94 7.61 -0.22
CA LEU A 119 -15.92 8.63 0.15
C LEU A 119 -15.29 10.01 -0.10
N ARG A 120 -16.00 10.89 -0.82
CA ARG A 120 -15.58 12.27 -1.00
C ARG A 120 -15.75 12.96 0.35
N ARG A 121 -14.65 13.36 0.98
CA ARG A 121 -14.63 14.18 2.19
C ARG A 121 -14.55 15.65 1.82
#